data_AF-R6TGL6-F1
#
_entry.id   AF-R6TGL6-F1
#
_cell.length_a   1.000
_cell.length_b   1.000
_cell.length_c   1.000
_cell.angle_alpha   90.00
_cell.angle_beta   90.00
_cell.angle_gamma   90.00
#
_symmetry.space_group_name_H-M   'P 1'
#
loop_
_entity.id
_entity.type
_entity.pdbx_description
1 polymer ?
#
loop_
_entity_poly.entity_id
_entity_poly.type
_entity_poly.pdbx_seq_one_letter_code
_entity_poly.pdbx_strand_id
1 'polypeptide(L)'
;MAASSPGVCFIAGTKVSTENGRVSIENITAGMRVYAHNPETGETELKEVVRTFVRESNELVHISVNGEEIISTPTHPFWVPVKGWTKAIQLRAGDRLQLLNGEYVVIEQVQHELLESPVKVYNFEVEGFHTYFVGYGSVLVHNTCTNDNPLDSLKYSDKVKSQMDMTDNHGFPRIVDNYGGYGRTSQITGGDGLPYIKVQIPGSYNGYDGMFEYIFDLNMYCNHRVFIIKWPGN
;
A
#
# COMPACT_ATOMS: atom_id res chain seq x y z
N MET A 1 14.00 -21.58 -1.13
CA MET A 1 12.71 -21.24 -1.76
C MET A 1 12.43 -19.79 -1.38
N ALA A 2 12.68 -18.85 -2.29
CA ALA A 2 12.43 -17.44 -2.00
C ALA A 2 10.92 -17.23 -2.00
N ALA A 3 10.34 -16.84 -0.87
CA ALA A 3 8.97 -16.38 -0.80
C ALA A 3 8.88 -15.09 -1.61
N SER A 4 8.31 -15.16 -2.80
CA SER A 4 7.86 -14.00 -3.55
C SER A 4 6.92 -13.22 -2.63
N SER A 5 7.27 -11.98 -2.27
CA SER A 5 6.36 -11.07 -1.56
C SER A 5 4.99 -11.10 -2.26
N PRO A 6 3.88 -11.45 -1.58
CA PRO A 6 2.58 -11.58 -2.22
C PRO A 6 2.10 -10.17 -2.63
N GLY A 7 2.44 -9.79 -3.85
CA GLY A 7 2.05 -8.51 -4.43
C GLY A 7 0.53 -8.40 -4.50
N VAL A 8 0.01 -7.20 -4.26
CA VAL A 8 -1.42 -6.93 -4.41
C VAL A 8 -1.77 -7.03 -5.89
N CYS A 9 -2.60 -7.98 -6.27
CA CYS A 9 -2.96 -8.23 -7.67
C CYS A 9 -4.41 -8.73 -7.79
N PHE A 10 -4.94 -8.77 -9.01
CA PHE A 10 -6.22 -9.38 -9.38
C PHE A 10 -6.05 -10.41 -10.49
N ILE A 11 -6.99 -11.33 -10.64
CA ILE A 11 -6.98 -12.28 -11.75
C ILE A 11 -7.32 -11.59 -13.09
N ALA A 12 -7.01 -12.27 -14.20
CA ALA A 12 -7.45 -11.85 -15.54
C ALA A 12 -8.99 -11.71 -15.60
N GLY A 13 -9.47 -10.79 -16.43
CA GLY A 13 -10.89 -10.49 -16.62
C GLY A 13 -11.45 -9.45 -15.65
N THR A 14 -10.78 -9.19 -14.51
CA THR A 14 -11.16 -8.15 -13.55
C THR A 14 -11.26 -6.81 -14.26
N LYS A 15 -12.41 -6.14 -14.16
CA LYS A 15 -12.64 -4.85 -14.84
C LYS A 15 -12.00 -3.70 -14.07
N VAL A 16 -11.46 -2.73 -14.79
CA VAL A 16 -10.88 -1.50 -14.27
C VAL A 16 -11.63 -0.32 -14.90
N SER A 17 -11.98 0.68 -14.10
CA SER A 17 -12.69 1.87 -14.58
C SER A 17 -11.70 2.87 -15.21
N THR A 18 -11.80 3.04 -16.53
CA THR A 18 -10.91 3.90 -17.34
C THR A 18 -11.67 5.08 -17.94
N GLU A 19 -10.95 6.02 -18.56
CA GLU A 19 -11.55 7.12 -19.31
C GLU A 19 -12.51 6.66 -20.44
N ASN A 20 -12.27 5.48 -21.00
CA ASN A 20 -13.03 4.91 -22.13
C ASN A 20 -13.97 3.78 -21.70
N GLY A 21 -14.37 3.75 -20.43
CA GLY A 21 -15.19 2.69 -19.85
C GLY A 21 -14.37 1.60 -19.17
N ARG A 22 -14.93 0.39 -19.07
CA ARG A 22 -14.33 -0.71 -18.32
C ARG A 22 -13.42 -1.56 -19.21
N VAL A 23 -12.16 -1.68 -18.80
CA VAL A 23 -11.14 -2.50 -19.49
C VAL A 23 -10.71 -3.63 -18.57
N SER A 24 -10.45 -4.83 -19.10
CA SER A 24 -9.92 -5.92 -18.27
C SER A 24 -8.49 -5.60 -17.82
N ILE A 25 -8.13 -5.97 -16.58
CA ILE A 25 -6.86 -5.59 -15.95
C ILE A 25 -5.63 -6.07 -16.73
N GLU A 26 -5.70 -7.24 -17.38
CA GLU A 26 -4.62 -7.78 -18.21
C GLU A 26 -4.36 -6.98 -19.50
N ASN A 27 -5.30 -6.12 -19.89
CA ASN A 27 -5.21 -5.25 -21.07
C ASN A 27 -4.88 -3.80 -20.71
N ILE A 28 -4.70 -3.47 -19.43
CA ILE A 28 -4.24 -2.15 -19.02
C ILE A 28 -2.76 -1.99 -19.39
N THR A 29 -2.40 -0.86 -20.01
CA THR A 29 -1.03 -0.51 -20.39
C THR A 29 -0.62 0.84 -19.82
N ALA A 30 0.68 1.07 -19.70
CA ALA A 30 1.21 2.40 -19.36
C ALA A 30 0.71 3.46 -20.36
N GLY A 31 0.45 4.67 -19.88
CA GLY A 31 -0.14 5.78 -20.64
C GLY A 31 -1.68 5.78 -20.70
N MET A 32 -2.36 4.68 -20.32
CA MET A 32 -3.81 4.71 -20.16
C MET A 32 -4.22 5.54 -18.95
N ARG A 33 -5.43 6.10 -18.97
CA ARG A 33 -5.98 6.86 -17.83
C ARG A 33 -7.07 6.09 -17.12
N VAL A 34 -6.95 5.99 -15.80
CA VAL A 34 -7.91 5.32 -14.93
C VAL A 34 -8.49 6.29 -13.91
N TYR A 35 -9.72 6.04 -13.48
CA TYR A 35 -10.26 6.78 -12.35
C TYR A 35 -9.50 6.39 -11.08
N ALA A 36 -9.09 7.41 -10.33
CA ALA A 36 -8.41 7.29 -9.05
C ALA A 36 -9.07 8.25 -8.06
N HIS A 37 -9.02 7.89 -6.77
CA HIS A 37 -9.61 8.68 -5.69
C HIS A 37 -8.59 8.89 -4.58
N ASN A 38 -8.44 10.13 -4.14
CA ASN A 38 -7.66 10.46 -2.97
C ASN A 38 -8.58 10.44 -1.74
N PRO A 39 -8.48 9.43 -0.85
CA PRO A 39 -9.34 9.36 0.33
C PRO A 39 -9.06 10.46 1.37
N GLU A 40 -7.90 11.15 1.29
CA GLU A 40 -7.55 12.24 2.21
C GLU A 40 -8.22 13.56 1.80
N THR A 41 -8.27 13.85 0.49
CA THR A 41 -8.87 15.09 -0.03
C THR A 41 -10.32 14.89 -0.50
N GLY A 42 -10.73 13.66 -0.77
CA GLY A 42 -12.01 13.31 -1.37
C GLY A 42 -12.07 13.52 -2.88
N GLU A 43 -10.97 13.92 -3.52
CA GLU A 43 -10.92 14.20 -4.95
C GLU A 43 -10.91 12.91 -5.78
N THR A 44 -11.67 12.90 -6.88
CA THR A 44 -11.68 11.81 -7.87
C THR A 44 -11.27 12.36 -9.22
N GLU A 45 -10.24 11.79 -9.83
CA GLU A 45 -9.69 12.26 -11.10
C GLU A 45 -9.23 11.11 -12.00
N LEU A 46 -9.04 11.40 -13.29
CA LEU A 46 -8.36 10.50 -14.23
C LEU A 46 -6.84 10.67 -14.10
N LYS A 47 -6.16 9.62 -13.62
CA LYS A 47 -4.71 9.57 -13.46
C LYS A 47 -4.08 8.58 -14.45
N GLU A 48 -2.86 8.85 -14.86
CA GLU A 48 -2.12 8.00 -15.78
C GLU A 48 -1.64 6.72 -15.10
N VAL A 49 -1.69 5.61 -15.84
CA VAL A 49 -1.03 4.36 -15.49
C VAL A 49 0.44 4.46 -15.88
N VAL A 50 1.35 4.37 -14.91
CA VAL A 50 2.79 4.61 -15.13
C VAL A 50 3.58 3.32 -15.39
N ARG A 51 3.16 2.19 -14.82
CA ARG A 51 3.74 0.86 -15.10
C ARG A 51 2.74 -0.26 -14.86
N THR A 52 2.99 -1.43 -15.42
CA THR A 52 2.17 -2.64 -15.25
C THR A 52 3.00 -3.79 -14.68
N PHE A 53 2.33 -4.73 -14.03
CA PHE A 53 2.94 -5.88 -13.39
C PHE A 53 2.13 -7.14 -13.64
N VAL A 54 2.85 -8.23 -13.86
CA VAL A 54 2.28 -9.58 -13.92
C VAL A 54 3.07 -10.44 -12.94
N ARG A 55 2.35 -11.18 -12.10
CA ARG A 55 2.90 -12.10 -11.10
C ARG A 55 2.12 -13.41 -11.13
N GLU A 56 2.53 -14.33 -10.28
CA GLU A 56 1.86 -15.58 -10.04
C GLU A 56 1.44 -15.68 -8.58
N SER A 57 0.29 -16.30 -8.31
CA SER A 57 -0.20 -16.53 -6.95
C SER A 57 -0.93 -17.87 -6.85
N ASN A 58 -0.78 -18.52 -5.71
CA ASN A 58 -1.44 -19.75 -5.31
C ASN A 58 -2.52 -19.53 -4.23
N GLU A 59 -2.78 -18.29 -3.84
CA GLU A 59 -3.79 -17.93 -2.85
C GLU A 59 -4.68 -16.84 -3.42
N LEU A 60 -6.00 -17.04 -3.37
CA LEU A 60 -6.99 -16.10 -3.87
C LEU A 60 -8.06 -15.82 -2.82
N VAL A 61 -8.59 -14.60 -2.83
CA VAL A 61 -9.76 -14.22 -2.04
C VAL A 61 -10.86 -13.79 -2.99
N HIS A 62 -12.01 -14.45 -2.86
CA HIS A 62 -13.24 -14.20 -3.59
C HIS A 62 -14.14 -13.30 -2.74
N ILE A 63 -14.56 -12.17 -3.30
CA ILE A 63 -15.38 -11.16 -2.63
C ILE A 63 -16.65 -10.97 -3.45
N SER A 64 -17.78 -11.41 -2.93
CA SER A 64 -19.08 -11.26 -3.59
C SER A 64 -19.76 -9.96 -3.17
N VAL A 65 -20.13 -9.14 -4.15
CA VAL A 65 -20.78 -7.83 -3.98
C VAL A 65 -21.84 -7.62 -5.06
N ASN A 66 -23.11 -7.41 -4.67
CA ASN A 66 -24.20 -7.11 -5.60
C ASN A 66 -24.33 -8.11 -6.77
N GLY A 67 -24.15 -9.40 -6.49
CA GLY A 67 -24.16 -10.47 -7.50
C GLY A 67 -22.94 -10.52 -8.44
N GLU A 68 -21.93 -9.67 -8.24
CA GLU A 68 -20.61 -9.76 -8.88
C GLU A 68 -19.61 -10.41 -7.93
N GLU A 69 -18.60 -11.10 -8.48
CA GLU A 69 -17.44 -11.59 -7.74
C GLU A 69 -16.17 -10.85 -8.17
N ILE A 70 -15.43 -10.32 -7.18
CA ILE A 70 -14.10 -9.73 -7.35
C ILE A 70 -13.09 -10.69 -6.73
N ILE A 71 -12.10 -11.14 -7.52
CA ILE A 71 -11.10 -12.11 -7.08
C ILE A 71 -9.71 -11.45 -7.04
N SER A 72 -9.10 -11.39 -5.86
CA SER A 72 -7.82 -10.73 -5.62
C SER A 72 -6.83 -11.62 -4.85
N THR A 73 -5.57 -11.19 -4.76
CA THR A 73 -4.64 -11.78 -3.78
C THR A 73 -5.04 -11.43 -2.34
N PRO A 74 -4.65 -12.24 -1.32
CA PRO A 74 -5.10 -12.06 0.07
C PRO A 74 -4.75 -10.70 0.69
N THR A 75 -3.64 -10.12 0.25
CA THR A 75 -3.09 -8.85 0.76
C THR A 75 -3.66 -7.62 0.07
N HIS A 76 -4.48 -7.78 -0.97
CA HIS A 76 -4.99 -6.65 -1.75
C HIS A 76 -5.89 -5.74 -0.88
N PRO A 77 -5.58 -4.45 -0.74
CA PRO A 77 -6.37 -3.54 0.10
C PRO A 77 -7.60 -2.98 -0.62
N PHE A 78 -8.72 -3.06 0.07
CA PHE A 78 -9.99 -2.45 -0.28
C PHE A 78 -10.31 -1.32 0.69
N TRP A 79 -10.94 -0.25 0.21
CA TRP A 79 -11.36 0.83 1.09
C TRP A 79 -12.66 0.49 1.80
N VAL A 80 -12.59 0.36 3.12
CA VAL A 80 -13.76 0.18 4.01
C VAL A 80 -13.92 1.46 4.82
N PRO A 81 -14.98 2.27 4.66
CA PRO A 81 -15.07 3.61 5.27
C PRO A 81 -14.88 3.64 6.79
N VAL A 82 -15.35 2.59 7.49
CA VAL A 82 -15.26 2.48 8.95
C VAL A 82 -13.95 1.85 9.45
N LYS A 83 -13.13 1.28 8.56
CA LYS A 83 -11.86 0.61 8.90
C LYS A 83 -10.63 1.19 8.19
N GLY A 84 -10.81 1.98 7.14
CA GLY A 84 -9.77 2.36 6.19
C GLY A 84 -9.38 1.22 5.24
N TRP A 85 -8.15 1.27 4.72
CA TRP A 85 -7.58 0.24 3.86
C TRP A 85 -7.52 -1.11 4.58
N THR A 86 -8.32 -2.06 4.11
CA THR A 86 -8.46 -3.40 4.70
C THR A 86 -8.02 -4.45 3.69
N LYS A 87 -7.14 -5.38 4.09
CA LYS A 87 -6.70 -6.47 3.22
C LYS A 87 -7.88 -7.37 2.86
N ALA A 88 -7.90 -7.92 1.64
CA ALA A 88 -8.94 -8.82 1.15
C ALA A 88 -9.26 -9.95 2.15
N ILE A 89 -8.22 -10.61 2.68
CA ILE A 89 -8.36 -11.71 3.65
C ILE A 89 -8.98 -11.28 5.01
N GLN A 90 -8.98 -9.98 5.30
CA GLN A 90 -9.54 -9.40 6.52
C GLN A 90 -10.97 -8.86 6.32
N LEU A 91 -11.46 -8.79 5.09
CA LEU A 91 -12.84 -8.41 4.80
C LEU A 91 -13.83 -9.44 5.35
N ARG A 92 -15.02 -8.98 5.71
CA ARG A 92 -16.11 -9.83 6.21
C ARG A 92 -17.42 -9.46 5.52
N ALA A 93 -18.33 -10.43 5.44
CA ALA A 93 -19.70 -10.15 5.04
C ALA A 93 -20.31 -9.07 5.95
N GLY A 94 -21.04 -8.12 5.35
CA GLY A 94 -21.57 -6.94 6.03
C GLY A 94 -20.63 -5.72 6.03
N ASP A 95 -19.34 -5.88 5.71
CA ASP A 95 -18.47 -4.72 5.45
C ASP A 95 -18.98 -3.96 4.22
N ARG A 96 -18.71 -2.65 4.19
CA ARG A 96 -19.11 -1.75 3.11
C ARG A 96 -17.89 -1.27 2.34
N LEU A 97 -17.94 -1.35 1.01
CA LEU A 97 -16.89 -0.89 0.11
C LEU A 97 -17.36 0.34 -0.64
N GLN A 98 -16.47 1.33 -0.81
CA GLN A 98 -16.79 2.56 -1.55
C GLN A 98 -16.75 2.31 -3.07
N LEU A 99 -17.75 2.85 -3.76
CA LEU A 99 -17.86 2.85 -5.22
C LEU A 99 -17.37 4.19 -5.80
N LEU A 100 -17.09 4.20 -7.10
CA LEU A 100 -16.66 5.39 -7.85
C LEU A 100 -17.63 6.57 -7.73
N ASN A 101 -18.93 6.31 -7.64
CA ASN A 101 -19.96 7.34 -7.47
C ASN A 101 -20.06 7.88 -6.03
N GLY A 102 -19.22 7.40 -5.10
CA GLY A 102 -19.23 7.76 -3.69
C GLY A 102 -20.22 6.98 -2.83
N GLU A 103 -21.07 6.14 -3.43
CA GLU A 103 -21.95 5.23 -2.69
C GLU A 103 -21.17 4.03 -2.15
N TYR A 104 -21.88 3.13 -1.48
CA TYR A 104 -21.30 1.94 -0.88
C TYR A 104 -22.03 0.68 -1.30
N VAL A 105 -21.26 -0.39 -1.54
CA VAL A 105 -21.78 -1.75 -1.72
C VAL A 105 -21.47 -2.60 -0.48
N VAL A 106 -22.38 -3.49 -0.13
CA VAL A 106 -22.20 -4.42 1.01
C VAL A 106 -21.57 -5.71 0.50
N ILE A 107 -20.57 -6.22 1.23
CA ILE A 107 -20.00 -7.54 0.98
C ILE A 107 -21.00 -8.61 1.41
N GLU A 108 -21.35 -9.48 0.47
CA GLU A 108 -22.27 -10.60 0.67
C GLU A 108 -21.51 -11.82 1.22
N GLN A 109 -20.33 -12.09 0.67
CA GLN A 109 -19.51 -13.24 1.02
C GLN A 109 -18.01 -12.94 0.81
N VAL A 110 -17.18 -13.59 1.64
CA VAL A 110 -15.73 -13.65 1.44
C VAL A 110 -15.28 -15.11 1.56
N GLN A 111 -14.56 -15.61 0.56
CA GLN A 111 -14.01 -16.96 0.55
C GLN A 111 -12.51 -16.93 0.24
N HIS A 112 -11.73 -17.72 0.99
CA HIS A 112 -10.30 -17.92 0.73
C HIS A 112 -10.09 -19.23 -0.02
N GLU A 113 -9.31 -19.20 -1.08
CA GLU A 113 -8.98 -20.34 -1.92
C GLU A 113 -7.45 -20.54 -1.96
N LEU A 114 -7.02 -21.79 -1.74
CA LEU A 114 -5.65 -22.23 -1.97
C LEU A 114 -5.63 -23.08 -3.25
N LEU A 115 -4.79 -22.72 -4.21
CA LEU A 115 -4.69 -23.38 -5.50
C LEU A 115 -3.57 -24.44 -5.50
N GLU A 116 -3.80 -25.57 -6.18
CA GLU A 116 -2.78 -26.60 -6.40
C GLU A 116 -1.66 -26.13 -7.35
N SER A 117 -1.95 -25.14 -8.20
CA SER A 117 -0.99 -24.56 -9.14
C SER A 117 -1.19 -23.05 -9.23
N PRO A 118 -0.12 -22.26 -9.37
CA PRO A 118 -0.24 -20.82 -9.39
C PRO A 118 -0.96 -20.32 -10.66
N VAL A 119 -1.69 -19.21 -10.52
CA VAL A 119 -2.34 -18.50 -11.63
C VAL A 119 -1.70 -17.14 -11.84
N LYS A 120 -1.79 -16.62 -13.06
CA LYS A 120 -1.35 -15.26 -13.37
C LYS A 120 -2.27 -14.23 -12.73
N VAL A 121 -1.66 -13.25 -12.08
CA VAL A 121 -2.33 -12.11 -11.47
C VAL A 121 -1.68 -10.81 -11.93
N TYR A 122 -2.49 -9.76 -12.01
CA TYR A 122 -2.16 -8.51 -12.68
C TYR A 122 -2.32 -7.35 -11.70
N ASN A 123 -1.45 -6.37 -11.83
CA ASN A 123 -1.59 -5.05 -11.20
C ASN A 123 -0.92 -4.01 -12.11
N PHE A 124 -1.08 -2.74 -11.80
CA PHE A 124 -0.45 -1.62 -12.50
C PHE A 124 -0.31 -0.49 -11.52
N GLU A 125 0.63 0.45 -11.69
CA GLU A 125 0.79 1.65 -10.86
C GLU A 125 0.07 2.86 -11.47
N VAL A 126 -0.59 3.66 -10.62
CA VAL A 126 -1.31 4.88 -10.97
C VAL A 126 -0.57 6.07 -10.38
N GLU A 127 -0.35 7.10 -11.20
CA GLU A 127 0.33 8.31 -10.78
C GLU A 127 -0.39 9.04 -9.64
N GLY A 128 0.38 9.42 -8.61
CA GLY A 128 -0.03 10.34 -7.55
C GLY A 128 -0.94 9.73 -6.50
N PHE A 129 -2.16 9.33 -6.87
CA PHE A 129 -3.17 8.89 -5.90
C PHE A 129 -2.98 7.43 -5.47
N HIS A 130 -2.30 6.62 -6.28
CA HIS A 130 -2.06 5.20 -6.00
C HIS A 130 -3.35 4.42 -5.66
N THR A 131 -4.47 4.79 -6.26
CA THR A 131 -5.75 4.09 -6.13
C THR A 131 -6.37 3.89 -7.50
N TYR A 132 -7.31 2.95 -7.59
CA TYR A 132 -8.13 2.75 -8.78
C TYR A 132 -9.43 2.04 -8.42
N PHE A 133 -10.30 1.85 -9.41
CA PHE A 133 -11.60 1.22 -9.23
C PHE A 133 -11.75 -0.06 -10.03
N VAL A 134 -12.14 -1.16 -9.37
CA VAL A 134 -12.28 -2.50 -9.97
C VAL A 134 -13.71 -3.04 -9.97
N GLY A 135 -13.97 -4.01 -10.85
CA GLY A 135 -15.26 -4.66 -11.01
C GLY A 135 -16.28 -3.81 -11.79
N TYR A 136 -17.45 -4.41 -12.06
CA TYR A 136 -18.61 -3.75 -12.61
C TYR A 136 -19.21 -2.75 -11.64
N GLY A 137 -19.10 -2.99 -10.33
CA GLY A 137 -19.45 -2.01 -9.30
C GLY A 137 -18.51 -0.80 -9.22
N SER A 138 -17.30 -0.88 -9.79
CA SER A 138 -16.26 0.15 -9.67
C SER A 138 -15.90 0.42 -8.19
N VAL A 139 -15.43 -0.60 -7.50
CA VAL A 139 -15.01 -0.61 -6.09
C VAL A 139 -13.62 -0.02 -5.91
N LEU A 140 -13.44 0.86 -4.93
CA LEU A 140 -12.18 1.54 -4.61
C LEU A 140 -11.15 0.59 -3.99
N VAL A 141 -10.01 0.47 -4.63
CA VAL A 141 -8.87 -0.35 -4.21
C VAL A 141 -7.57 0.45 -4.28
N HIS A 142 -6.57 0.03 -3.50
CA HIS A 142 -5.27 0.70 -3.50
C HIS A 142 -4.26 -0.05 -4.36
N ASN A 143 -3.49 0.73 -5.09
CA ASN A 143 -2.43 0.33 -5.97
C ASN A 143 -1.15 0.04 -5.22
N THR A 144 -1.23 -0.86 -4.25
CA THR A 144 -0.08 -1.12 -3.39
C THR A 144 0.98 -1.97 -4.10
N CYS A 145 1.60 -1.39 -5.12
CA CYS A 145 2.90 -1.77 -5.65
C CYS A 145 4.04 -1.24 -4.76
N THR A 146 3.73 -0.82 -3.54
CA THR A 146 4.65 -0.42 -2.48
C THR A 146 4.16 -0.98 -1.14
N ASN A 147 4.29 -2.29 -0.94
CA ASN A 147 4.23 -2.90 0.39
C ASN A 147 5.40 -3.87 0.58
N ASP A 148 6.59 -3.44 0.18
CA ASP A 148 7.66 -3.56 1.16
C ASP A 148 7.51 -2.27 1.96
N ASN A 149 6.86 -2.33 3.13
CA ASN A 149 7.14 -1.28 4.09
C ASN A 149 8.67 -1.32 4.25
N PRO A 150 9.40 -0.26 3.87
CA PRO A 150 10.86 -0.30 3.81
C PRO A 150 11.47 -0.56 5.20
N LEU A 151 10.64 -0.51 6.24
CA LEU A 151 11.00 -0.76 7.62
C LEU A 151 10.72 -2.21 8.10
N ASP A 152 9.95 -3.03 7.35
CA ASP A 152 9.48 -4.36 7.79
C ASP A 152 10.60 -5.34 8.13
N SER A 153 11.73 -5.25 7.42
CA SER A 153 12.86 -6.16 7.57
C SER A 153 14.04 -5.57 8.34
N LEU A 154 13.86 -4.42 9.01
CA LEU A 154 14.96 -3.73 9.67
C LEU A 154 15.52 -4.52 10.85
N LYS A 155 16.85 -4.64 10.84
CA LYS A 155 17.64 -5.02 12.00
C LYS A 155 18.21 -3.75 12.62
N TYR A 156 17.90 -3.53 13.89
CA TYR A 156 18.40 -2.36 14.61
C TYR A 156 19.76 -2.64 15.23
N SER A 157 20.68 -1.68 15.11
CA SER A 157 21.94 -1.72 15.84
C SER A 157 21.72 -1.57 17.33
N ASP A 158 22.68 -2.04 18.13
CA ASP A 158 22.59 -1.94 19.60
C ASP A 158 22.58 -0.48 20.08
N LYS A 159 23.23 0.41 19.31
CA LYS A 159 23.09 1.87 19.47
C LYS A 159 21.62 2.29 19.34
N VAL A 160 20.96 1.94 18.24
CA VAL A 160 19.56 2.35 18.01
C VAL A 160 18.64 1.73 19.06
N LYS A 161 18.82 0.46 19.43
CA LYS A 161 18.04 -0.16 20.51
C LYS A 161 18.18 0.60 21.83
N SER A 162 19.40 0.97 22.21
CA SER A 162 19.65 1.76 23.43
C SER A 162 19.00 3.16 23.37
N GLN A 163 18.96 3.77 22.18
CA GLN A 163 18.31 5.07 21.97
C GLN A 163 16.77 4.98 22.02
N MET A 164 16.19 3.85 21.62
CA MET A 164 14.74 3.62 21.72
C MET A 164 14.23 3.58 23.17
N ASP A 165 15.10 3.28 24.14
CA ASP A 165 14.78 3.26 25.57
C ASP A 165 14.90 4.65 26.23
N MET A 166 15.39 5.66 25.50
CA MET A 166 15.49 7.04 25.98
C MET A 166 14.14 7.76 25.85
N THR A 167 13.92 8.82 26.63
CA THR A 167 12.69 9.63 26.57
C THR A 167 12.79 10.83 25.62
N ASP A 168 13.79 10.84 24.74
CA ASP A 168 14.04 11.92 23.78
C ASP A 168 13.39 11.62 22.41
N ASN A 169 13.80 12.34 21.38
CA ASN A 169 13.30 12.18 20.02
C ASN A 169 13.66 10.82 19.37
N HIS A 170 14.50 9.99 19.99
CA HIS A 170 14.78 8.63 19.52
C HIS A 170 13.81 7.60 20.12
N GLY A 171 13.17 7.93 21.24
CA GLY A 171 12.32 7.06 22.05
C GLY A 171 10.92 6.77 21.50
N PHE A 172 10.59 7.24 20.29
CA PHE A 172 9.25 7.03 19.77
C PHE A 172 8.94 5.54 19.58
N PRO A 173 7.69 5.09 19.76
CA PRO A 173 7.36 3.67 19.82
C PRO A 173 7.59 2.96 18.47
N ARG A 174 7.94 1.67 18.52
CA ARG A 174 8.11 0.80 17.34
C ARG A 174 6.86 0.67 16.46
N ILE A 175 5.69 1.01 16.99
CA ILE A 175 4.45 1.03 16.19
C ILE A 175 4.54 1.97 14.98
N VAL A 176 5.41 2.99 15.02
CA VAL A 176 5.68 3.89 13.88
C VAL A 176 6.29 3.13 12.70
N ASP A 177 7.03 2.05 12.94
CA ASP A 177 7.66 1.25 11.89
C ASP A 177 6.62 0.69 10.92
N ASN A 178 5.40 0.38 11.40
CA ASN A 178 4.29 -0.13 10.58
C ASN A 178 3.79 0.89 9.53
N TYR A 179 4.19 2.16 9.65
CA TYR A 179 3.76 3.24 8.76
C TYR A 179 4.81 3.58 7.70
N GLY A 180 5.91 2.84 7.60
CA GLY A 180 6.97 3.15 6.62
C GLY A 180 6.50 3.14 5.16
N GLY A 181 5.46 2.37 4.84
CA GLY A 181 4.81 2.39 3.51
C GLY A 181 4.14 3.73 3.15
N TYR A 182 3.88 4.60 4.13
CA TYR A 182 3.35 5.97 3.93
C TYR A 182 4.46 7.02 3.92
N GLY A 183 5.72 6.62 4.13
CA GLY A 183 6.87 7.51 4.15
C GLY A 183 7.49 7.73 2.76
N ARG A 184 8.20 8.85 2.62
CA ARG A 184 9.06 9.07 1.45
C ARG A 184 10.37 8.30 1.61
N THR A 185 10.71 7.46 0.65
CA THR A 185 12.01 6.77 0.57
C THR A 185 12.96 7.49 -0.38
N SER A 186 14.24 7.60 -0.03
CA SER A 186 15.31 8.11 -0.89
C SER A 186 16.63 7.38 -0.64
N GLN A 187 17.51 7.35 -1.64
CA GLN A 187 18.88 6.86 -1.49
C GLN A 187 19.80 8.04 -1.20
N ILE A 188 20.68 7.90 -0.21
CA ILE A 188 21.66 8.92 0.19
C ILE A 188 23.06 8.30 0.25
N THR A 189 24.09 9.15 0.20
CA THR A 189 25.47 8.73 0.43
C THR A 189 25.86 9.12 1.85
N GLY A 190 26.32 8.16 2.64
CA GLY A 190 26.80 8.39 4.01
C GLY A 190 28.13 9.14 4.04
N GLY A 191 28.54 9.61 5.22
CA GLY A 191 29.84 10.27 5.40
C GLY A 191 31.05 9.34 5.18
N ASP A 192 30.80 8.03 5.14
CA ASP A 192 31.72 6.96 4.76
C ASP A 192 31.79 6.71 3.24
N GLY A 193 31.00 7.43 2.44
CA GLY A 193 30.92 7.26 0.99
C GLY A 193 30.04 6.09 0.52
N LEU A 194 29.38 5.36 1.43
CA LEU A 194 28.54 4.22 1.09
C LEU A 194 27.06 4.63 0.85
N PRO A 195 26.30 3.87 0.04
CA PRO A 195 24.89 4.12 -0.17
C PRO A 195 24.04 3.64 1.03
N TYR A 196 23.09 4.47 1.42
CA TYR A 196 22.07 4.17 2.43
C TYR A 196 20.68 4.47 1.91
N ILE A 197 19.68 3.82 2.49
CA ILE A 197 18.27 4.14 2.31
C ILE A 197 17.81 5.02 3.45
N LYS A 198 17.10 6.09 3.10
CA LYS A 198 16.47 7.02 4.01
C LYS A 198 14.96 6.94 3.86
N VAL A 199 14.24 6.79 4.96
CA VAL A 199 12.77 6.80 5.00
C VAL A 199 12.31 7.92 5.92
N GLN A 200 11.41 8.77 5.44
CA GLN A 200 10.84 9.88 6.21
C GLN A 200 9.31 9.78 6.23
N ILE A 201 8.74 9.62 7.42
CA ILE A 201 7.29 9.51 7.64
C ILE A 201 6.83 10.79 8.35
N PRO A 202 5.91 11.59 7.78
CA PRO A 202 5.35 12.74 8.47
C PRO A 202 4.48 12.31 9.65
N GLY A 203 4.49 13.09 10.73
CA GLY A 203 3.60 12.88 11.87
C GLY A 203 3.95 13.72 13.08
N SER A 204 3.38 13.38 14.23
CA SER A 204 3.56 14.13 15.47
C SER A 204 4.02 13.22 16.60
N TYR A 205 4.92 13.71 17.46
CA TYR A 205 5.41 13.00 18.62
C TYR A 205 5.64 13.97 19.78
N ASN A 206 5.16 13.62 20.98
CA ASN A 206 5.25 14.43 22.20
C ASN A 206 4.75 15.90 22.04
N GLY A 207 3.69 16.09 21.24
CA GLY A 207 3.05 17.40 21.05
C GLY A 207 3.71 18.30 19.99
N TYR A 208 4.67 17.76 19.24
CA TYR A 208 5.34 18.46 18.13
C TYR A 208 5.08 17.75 16.81
N ASP A 209 4.83 18.52 15.75
CA ASP A 209 4.79 18.03 14.38
C ASP A 209 6.21 17.88 13.82
N GLY A 210 6.43 16.93 12.93
CA GLY A 210 7.75 16.60 12.45
C GLY A 210 7.82 15.42 11.49
N MET A 211 9.00 14.84 11.38
CA MET A 211 9.30 13.69 10.53
C MET A 211 9.95 12.58 11.35
N PHE A 212 9.41 11.37 11.30
CA PHE A 212 10.13 10.17 11.72
C PHE A 212 11.11 9.78 10.63
N GLU A 213 12.39 9.74 10.97
CA GLU A 213 13.47 9.49 10.04
C GLU A 213 14.19 8.19 10.38
N TYR A 214 14.40 7.36 9.37
CA TYR A 214 15.16 6.11 9.44
C TYR A 214 16.27 6.14 8.39
N ILE A 215 17.48 5.72 8.76
CA ILE A 215 18.57 5.47 7.81
C ILE A 215 19.15 4.08 8.06
N PHE A 216 19.25 3.30 6.99
CA PHE A 216 19.73 1.92 7.03
C PHE A 216 20.51 1.57 5.75
N ASP A 217 21.40 0.60 5.86
CA ASP A 217 22.21 0.14 4.74
C ASP A 217 21.43 -0.80 3.80
N LEU A 218 22.04 -1.21 2.70
CA LEU A 218 21.45 -2.13 1.73
C LEU A 218 21.25 -3.56 2.28
N ASN A 219 21.78 -3.87 3.48
CA ASN A 219 21.57 -5.13 4.20
C ASN A 219 20.45 -5.03 5.25
N MET A 220 19.65 -3.94 5.20
CA MET A 220 18.54 -3.66 6.13
C MET A 220 19.00 -3.43 7.57
N TYR A 221 20.24 -2.98 7.79
CA TYR A 221 20.76 -2.66 9.11
C TYR A 221 20.59 -1.17 9.42
N CYS A 222 19.69 -0.86 10.36
CA CYS A 222 19.35 0.50 10.76
C CYS A 222 20.28 1.04 11.86
N ASN A 223 20.93 2.17 11.55
CA ASN A 223 21.88 2.85 12.43
C ASN A 223 21.42 4.26 12.86
N HIS A 224 20.26 4.69 12.36
CA HIS A 224 19.67 6.00 12.65
C HIS A 224 18.15 5.88 12.67
N ARG A 225 17.54 6.33 13.76
CA ARG A 225 16.11 6.41 13.96
C ARG A 225 15.79 7.59 14.88
N VAL A 226 15.18 8.64 14.35
CA VAL A 226 14.92 9.87 15.13
C VAL A 226 13.68 10.60 14.66
N PHE A 227 12.98 11.26 15.58
CA PHE A 227 11.94 12.23 15.25
C PHE A 227 12.53 13.63 15.11
N ILE A 228 12.37 14.22 13.94
CA ILE A 228 12.84 15.59 13.63
C ILE A 228 11.66 16.54 13.78
N ILE A 229 11.69 17.36 14.82
CA ILE A 229 10.68 18.40 15.06
C ILE A 229 10.72 19.43 13.94
N LYS A 230 9.55 19.74 13.37
CA LYS A 230 9.36 20.86 12.45
C LYS A 230 9.08 22.11 13.28
N TRP A 231 10.05 23.02 13.34
CA TRP A 231 9.86 24.32 13.98
C TRP A 231 9.16 25.29 13.02
N PRO A 232 8.29 26.19 13.51
CA PRO A 232 7.75 27.26 12.68
C PRO A 232 8.90 28.16 12.19
N GLY A 233 9.10 28.25 10.87
CA GLY A 233 10.07 29.18 10.26
C GLY A 233 11.18 28.57 9.39
N ASN A 234 11.17 27.26 9.13
CA ASN A 234 12.01 26.59 8.14
C ASN A 234 11.18 26.03 6.98
#